data_AF-A0A351KDB2-F1
#
_entry.id   AF-A0A351KDB2-F1
#
_cell.length_a   1.000
_cell.length_b   1.000
_cell.length_c   1.000
_cell.angle_alpha   90.00
_cell.angle_beta   90.00
_cell.angle_gamma   90.00
#
_symmetry.space_group_name_H-M   'P 1'
#
loop_
_entity.id
_entity.type
_entity.pdbx_description
1 polymer ?
#
loop_
_entity_poly.entity_id
_entity_poly.type
_entity_poly.pdbx_seq_one_letter_code
_entity_poly.pdbx_strand_id
1 'polypeptide(L)'
;MFSKQKIRQKLAGSAHSQFAVIIAVSAAAVLLIASTTMEKKINIDDSGNIREIATYESDVKGCLSSLGININGKDKVTPELTAPIKDGMTVKIKRAVPVLVSVDGRSLVIETAEDSVKDMFSTENIMLDEKDKVTPEISEPIKAGMKIKVVRVKE
;
A
#
# COMPACT_ATOMS: atom_id res chain seq x y z
N MET A 1 60.69 57.77 -18.77
CA MET A 1 59.44 58.52 -18.53
C MET A 1 58.30 57.69 -19.11
N PHE A 2 57.38 57.24 -18.24
CA PHE A 2 56.06 56.61 -18.44
C PHE A 2 55.79 55.62 -19.60
N SER A 3 55.35 54.40 -19.25
CA SER A 3 53.94 54.01 -19.51
C SER A 3 53.60 52.66 -18.86
N LYS A 4 53.11 52.71 -17.60
CA LYS A 4 52.45 51.59 -16.91
C LYS A 4 50.96 51.45 -17.31
N GLN A 5 50.63 51.65 -18.59
CA GLN A 5 49.22 51.76 -19.01
C GLN A 5 48.62 50.49 -19.64
N LYS A 6 49.39 49.41 -19.86
CA LYS A 6 48.88 48.17 -20.49
C LYS A 6 48.51 47.03 -19.53
N ILE A 7 48.29 47.29 -18.24
CA ILE A 7 47.97 46.23 -17.25
C ILE A 7 46.50 46.26 -16.78
N ARG A 8 45.69 47.27 -17.16
CA ARG A 8 44.31 47.41 -16.67
C ARG A 8 43.20 46.81 -17.55
N GLN A 9 43.51 45.95 -18.53
CA GLN A 9 42.51 45.47 -19.50
C GLN A 9 42.29 43.95 -19.54
N LYS A 10 42.53 43.22 -18.43
CA LYS A 10 42.19 41.78 -18.31
C LYS A 10 41.14 41.45 -17.24
N LEU A 11 40.33 42.41 -16.80
CA LEU A 11 39.36 42.20 -15.70
C LEU A 11 37.88 42.34 -16.07
N ALA A 12 37.53 42.60 -17.32
CA ALA A 12 36.12 42.78 -17.73
C ALA A 12 35.55 41.66 -18.61
N GLY A 13 36.32 40.59 -18.89
CA GLY A 13 35.96 39.55 -19.86
C GLY A 13 35.44 38.22 -19.30
N SER A 14 35.51 37.99 -17.98
CA SER A 14 35.13 36.67 -17.41
C SER A 14 33.82 36.71 -16.62
N ALA A 15 33.39 37.87 -16.13
CA ALA A 15 32.24 37.97 -15.22
C ALA A 15 30.95 37.36 -15.81
N HIS A 16 30.61 37.68 -17.06
CA HIS A 16 29.41 37.15 -17.73
C HIS A 16 29.43 35.62 -17.91
N SER A 17 30.60 35.02 -18.16
CA SER A 17 30.76 33.57 -18.28
C SER A 17 30.71 32.87 -16.91
N GLN A 18 31.31 33.47 -15.88
CA GLN A 18 31.24 32.94 -14.52
C GLN A 18 29.80 32.99 -13.97
N PHE A 19 29.06 34.08 -14.22
CA PHE A 19 27.65 34.19 -13.82
C PHE A 19 26.75 33.18 -14.56
N ALA A 20 26.96 32.97 -15.86
CA ALA A 20 26.19 31.97 -16.62
C ALA A 20 26.44 30.54 -16.13
N VAL A 21 27.70 30.20 -15.78
CA VAL A 21 28.05 28.89 -15.21
C VAL A 21 27.45 28.73 -13.81
N ILE A 22 27.48 29.75 -12.96
CA ILE A 22 26.88 29.69 -11.62
C ILE A 22 25.36 29.52 -11.70
N ILE A 23 24.69 30.24 -12.61
CA ILE A 23 23.24 30.10 -12.83
C ILE A 23 22.92 28.68 -13.33
N ALA A 24 23.68 28.15 -14.30
CA ALA A 24 23.47 26.80 -14.81
C ALA A 24 23.69 25.72 -13.75
N VAL A 25 24.73 25.85 -12.91
CA VAL A 25 25.01 24.92 -11.80
C VAL A 25 23.93 25.03 -10.71
N SER A 26 23.46 26.24 -10.40
CA SER A 26 22.36 26.43 -9.45
C SER A 26 21.03 25.88 -9.98
N ALA A 27 20.74 26.04 -11.27
CA ALA A 27 19.55 25.49 -11.91
C ALA A 27 19.60 23.96 -11.94
N ALA A 28 20.76 23.38 -12.23
CA ALA A 28 20.97 21.93 -12.15
C ALA A 28 20.83 21.41 -10.71
N ALA A 29 21.34 22.13 -9.71
CA ALA A 29 21.18 21.77 -8.30
C ALA A 29 19.70 21.87 -7.86
N VAL A 30 18.97 22.91 -8.27
CA VAL A 30 17.53 23.06 -7.99
C VAL A 30 16.72 21.98 -8.68
N LEU A 31 17.05 21.58 -9.91
CA LEU A 31 16.42 20.45 -10.61
C LEU A 31 16.65 19.11 -9.90
N LEU A 32 17.87 18.87 -9.40
CA LEU A 32 18.18 17.68 -8.61
C LEU A 32 17.42 17.66 -7.28
N ILE A 33 17.35 18.79 -6.56
CA ILE A 33 16.58 18.90 -5.31
C ILE A 33 15.08 18.75 -5.57
N ALA A 34 14.55 19.33 -6.66
CA ALA A 34 13.14 19.19 -7.06
C ALA A 34 12.77 17.74 -7.41
N SER A 35 13.69 16.98 -8.00
CA SER A 35 13.46 15.55 -8.29
C SER A 35 13.35 14.69 -7.02
N THR A 36 13.96 15.11 -5.92
CA THR A 36 13.84 14.45 -4.61
C THR A 36 12.58 14.83 -3.82
N THR A 37 11.79 15.80 -4.27
CA THR A 37 10.63 16.32 -3.51
C THR A 37 9.29 15.69 -3.89
N MET A 38 9.28 14.66 -4.74
CA MET A 38 8.06 13.94 -5.15
C MET A 38 7.86 12.59 -4.45
N GLU A 39 8.76 12.20 -3.54
CA GLU A 39 8.57 10.98 -2.76
C GLU A 39 7.40 11.14 -1.79
N LYS A 40 6.55 10.12 -1.72
CA LYS A 40 5.48 10.02 -0.72
C LYS A 40 5.86 8.91 0.23
N LYS A 41 5.80 9.19 1.54
CA LYS A 41 6.03 8.21 2.59
C LYS A 41 4.70 7.62 3.01
N ILE A 42 4.58 6.30 2.96
CA ILE A 42 3.38 5.60 3.38
C ILE A 42 3.73 4.42 4.28
N ASN A 43 2.75 4.01 5.08
CA ASN A 43 2.81 2.79 5.85
C ASN A 43 2.07 1.68 5.13
N ILE A 44 2.71 0.52 4.99
CA ILE A 44 2.07 -0.71 4.52
C ILE A 44 1.96 -1.65 5.69
N ASP A 45 0.72 -2.00 6.06
CA ASP A 45 0.38 -2.96 7.09
C ASP A 45 -0.07 -4.26 6.39
N ASP A 46 0.81 -5.26 6.33
CA ASP A 46 0.49 -6.58 5.78
C ASP A 46 0.17 -7.56 6.92
N SER A 47 -1.12 -7.70 7.24
CA SER A 47 -1.62 -8.53 8.35
C SER A 47 -0.91 -8.27 9.69
N GLY A 48 -0.71 -7.01 10.04
CA GLY A 48 -0.04 -6.56 11.27
C GLY A 48 1.45 -6.28 11.12
N ASN A 49 2.05 -6.63 9.98
CA ASN A 49 3.46 -6.33 9.70
C ASN A 49 3.59 -4.95 9.04
N ILE A 50 3.78 -3.93 9.88
CA ILE A 50 3.86 -2.53 9.43
C ILE A 50 5.27 -2.20 8.95
N ARG A 51 5.36 -1.62 7.75
CA ARG A 51 6.60 -1.10 7.16
C ARG A 51 6.37 0.27 6.56
N GLU A 52 7.25 1.22 6.87
CA GLU A 52 7.29 2.51 6.18
C GLU A 52 8.06 2.36 4.87
N ILE A 53 7.49 2.88 3.78
CA ILE A 53 8.11 2.88 2.47
C ILE A 53 7.97 4.26 1.82
N ALA A 54 8.97 4.64 1.03
CA ALA A 54 8.90 5.78 0.12
C ALA A 54 8.52 5.28 -1.27
N THR A 55 7.54 5.92 -1.89
CA THR A 55 7.03 5.55 -3.22
C THR A 55 6.79 6.77 -4.10
N TYR A 56 6.95 6.58 -5.41
CA TYR A 56 6.62 7.55 -6.45
C TYR A 56 5.32 7.18 -7.18
N GLU A 57 4.69 6.07 -6.80
CA GLU A 57 3.50 5.55 -7.47
C GLU A 57 2.29 6.47 -7.27
N SER A 58 1.40 6.43 -8.26
CA SER A 58 0.17 7.22 -8.24
C SER A 58 -0.93 6.58 -7.39
N ASP A 59 -1.00 5.26 -7.36
CA ASP A 59 -2.07 4.49 -6.72
C ASP A 59 -1.57 3.29 -5.90
N VAL A 60 -2.46 2.72 -5.11
CA VAL A 60 -2.17 1.59 -4.21
C VAL A 60 -1.70 0.36 -5.01
N LYS A 61 -2.32 0.06 -6.15
CA LYS A 61 -1.97 -1.10 -6.98
C LYS A 61 -0.52 -1.02 -7.47
N GLY A 62 -0.13 0.11 -8.05
CA GLY A 62 1.24 0.36 -8.51
C GLY A 62 2.23 0.24 -7.36
N CYS A 63 1.90 0.86 -6.22
CA CYS A 63 2.72 0.80 -5.02
C CYS A 63 2.94 -0.63 -4.50
N LEU A 64 1.89 -1.46 -4.44
CA LEU A 64 2.03 -2.84 -3.97
C LEU A 64 2.81 -3.70 -4.97
N SER A 65 2.55 -3.52 -6.26
CA SER A 65 3.23 -4.24 -7.32
C SER A 65 4.73 -3.91 -7.41
N SER A 66 5.12 -2.66 -7.23
CA SER A 66 6.54 -2.24 -7.27
C SER A 66 7.35 -2.82 -6.11
N LEU A 67 6.69 -3.11 -4.99
CA LEU A 67 7.27 -3.80 -3.84
C LEU A 67 7.24 -5.33 -3.96
N GLY A 68 6.73 -5.88 -5.07
CA GLY A 68 6.57 -7.31 -5.28
C GLY A 68 5.47 -7.95 -4.42
N ILE A 69 4.55 -7.14 -3.86
CA ILE A 69 3.44 -7.62 -3.04
C ILE A 69 2.29 -8.01 -3.97
N ASN A 70 2.07 -9.31 -4.12
CA ASN A 70 0.93 -9.83 -4.87
C ASN A 70 -0.33 -9.87 -4.00
N ILE A 71 -1.48 -9.47 -4.56
CA ILE A 71 -2.78 -9.46 -3.89
C ILE A 71 -3.63 -10.59 -4.45
N ASN A 72 -4.04 -11.52 -3.59
CA ASN A 72 -4.91 -12.63 -4.00
C ASN A 72 -6.37 -12.16 -4.12
N GLY A 73 -7.18 -12.89 -4.88
CA GLY A 73 -8.57 -12.51 -5.16
C GLY A 73 -9.47 -12.40 -3.91
N LYS A 74 -9.09 -13.04 -2.80
CA LYS A 74 -9.83 -12.98 -1.53
C LYS A 74 -9.17 -12.08 -0.47
N ASP A 75 -8.01 -11.51 -0.77
CA ASP A 75 -7.40 -10.52 0.11
C ASP A 75 -8.20 -9.21 0.04
N LYS A 76 -8.21 -8.47 1.14
CA LYS A 76 -8.80 -7.12 1.18
C LYS A 76 -7.71 -6.08 1.33
N VAL A 77 -7.80 -5.01 0.56
CA VAL A 77 -6.86 -3.88 0.63
C VAL A 77 -7.65 -2.61 0.91
N THR A 78 -7.21 -1.87 1.93
CA THR A 78 -7.81 -0.61 2.36
C THR A 78 -6.75 0.46 2.50
N PRO A 79 -6.87 1.61 1.81
CA PRO A 79 -7.83 1.94 0.75
C PRO A 79 -7.75 1.04 -0.48
N GLU A 80 -8.74 1.13 -1.36
CA GLU A 80 -8.85 0.31 -2.58
C GLU A 80 -7.60 0.41 -3.47
N LEU A 81 -7.38 -0.62 -4.30
CA LEU A 81 -6.23 -0.70 -5.21
C LEU A 81 -6.10 0.50 -6.16
N THR A 82 -7.21 1.13 -6.53
CA THR A 82 -7.26 2.32 -7.41
C THR A 82 -7.14 3.63 -6.65
N ALA A 83 -7.09 3.61 -5.32
CA ALA A 83 -7.02 4.82 -4.52
C ALA A 83 -5.67 5.54 -4.74
N PRO A 84 -5.67 6.88 -4.88
CA PRO A 84 -4.45 7.64 -5.08
C PRO A 84 -3.59 7.63 -3.81
N ILE A 85 -2.29 7.45 -3.97
CA ILE A 85 -1.32 7.51 -2.87
C ILE A 85 -1.09 8.95 -2.44
N LYS A 86 -1.16 9.16 -1.12
CA LYS A 86 -0.90 10.42 -0.44
C LYS A 86 0.20 10.24 0.61
N ASP A 87 0.92 11.31 0.89
CA ASP A 87 1.93 11.30 1.96
C ASP A 87 1.29 11.03 3.34
N GLY A 88 1.98 10.25 4.17
CA GLY A 88 1.51 9.78 5.48
C GLY A 88 0.37 8.74 5.43
N MET A 89 -0.04 8.28 4.25
CA MET A 89 -1.13 7.32 4.09
C MET A 89 -0.77 5.95 4.67
N THR A 90 -1.77 5.21 5.16
CA THR A 90 -1.63 3.80 5.54
C THR A 90 -2.43 2.93 4.61
N VAL A 91 -1.76 1.96 3.98
CA VAL A 91 -2.36 0.89 3.18
C VAL A 91 -2.38 -0.36 4.04
N LYS A 92 -3.56 -0.88 4.34
CA LYS A 92 -3.77 -2.13 5.07
C LYS A 92 -4.11 -3.24 4.09
N ILE A 93 -3.42 -4.36 4.23
CA ILE A 93 -3.67 -5.59 3.50
C ILE A 93 -4.11 -6.61 4.53
N LYS A 94 -5.35 -7.06 4.40
CA LYS A 94 -5.90 -8.17 5.17
C LYS A 94 -5.85 -9.42 4.31
N ARG A 95 -4.91 -10.31 4.64
CA ARG A 95 -4.73 -11.57 3.91
C ARG A 95 -5.88 -12.52 4.20
N ALA A 96 -6.36 -13.19 3.15
CA ALA A 96 -7.30 -14.27 3.30
C ALA A 96 -6.65 -15.43 4.08
N VAL A 97 -7.37 -15.95 5.06
CA VAL A 97 -6.92 -17.09 5.85
C VAL A 97 -7.84 -18.29 5.61
N PRO A 98 -7.30 -19.52 5.63
CA PRO A 98 -8.11 -20.70 5.44
C PRO A 98 -8.95 -21.00 6.69
N VAL A 99 -10.22 -21.29 6.46
CA VAL A 99 -11.20 -21.68 7.48
C VAL A 99 -11.88 -22.96 7.04
N LEU A 100 -12.00 -23.93 7.95
CA LEU A 100 -12.65 -25.20 7.69
C LEU A 100 -14.13 -25.11 8.07
N VAL A 101 -15.02 -25.08 7.09
CA VAL A 101 -16.46 -25.04 7.29
C VAL A 101 -17.03 -26.44 7.12
N SER A 102 -17.75 -26.94 8.13
CA SER A 102 -18.41 -28.24 8.11
C SER A 102 -19.93 -28.08 8.19
N VAL A 103 -20.62 -28.48 7.13
CA VAL A 103 -22.08 -28.42 7.01
C VAL A 103 -22.59 -29.84 6.77
N ASP A 104 -23.47 -30.32 7.64
CA ASP A 104 -24.12 -31.64 7.50
C ASP A 104 -23.13 -32.81 7.27
N GLY A 105 -21.97 -32.75 7.95
CA GLY A 105 -20.91 -33.77 7.86
C GLY A 105 -19.99 -33.65 6.65
N ARG A 106 -20.19 -32.67 5.76
CA ARG A 106 -19.27 -32.34 4.66
C ARG A 106 -18.40 -31.15 5.07
N SER A 107 -17.09 -31.26 4.86
CA SER A 107 -16.14 -30.19 5.18
C SER A 107 -15.59 -29.55 3.90
N LEU A 108 -15.54 -28.22 3.88
CA LEU A 108 -14.95 -27.40 2.83
C LEU A 108 -13.93 -26.44 3.44
N VAL A 109 -12.81 -26.23 2.75
CA VAL A 109 -11.86 -25.17 3.11
C VAL A 109 -12.24 -23.93 2.33
N ILE A 110 -12.49 -22.84 3.05
CA ILE A 110 -12.83 -21.53 2.51
C ILE A 110 -11.74 -20.56 2.93
N GLU A 111 -11.08 -19.93 1.97
CA GLU A 111 -10.24 -18.77 2.24
C GLU A 111 -11.12 -17.53 2.41
N THR A 112 -10.85 -16.71 3.42
CA THR A 112 -11.61 -15.48 3.66
C THR A 112 -10.78 -14.42 4.37
N ALA A 113 -11.00 -13.16 4.01
CA ALA A 113 -10.48 -11.98 4.70
C ALA A 113 -11.61 -11.21 5.42
N GLU A 114 -12.76 -11.84 5.64
CA GLU A 114 -13.88 -11.22 6.36
C GLU A 114 -13.59 -11.04 7.85
N ASP A 115 -14.30 -10.12 8.50
CA ASP A 115 -14.09 -9.82 9.92
C ASP A 115 -14.72 -10.87 10.82
N SER A 116 -15.90 -11.38 10.48
CA SER A 116 -16.63 -12.36 11.27
C SER A 116 -17.09 -13.58 10.46
N VAL A 117 -17.46 -14.65 11.17
CA VAL A 117 -18.11 -15.84 10.57
C VAL A 117 -19.36 -15.47 9.77
N LYS A 118 -20.14 -14.51 10.26
CA LYS A 118 -21.34 -13.99 9.59
C LYS A 118 -21.01 -13.40 8.23
N ASP A 119 -20.04 -12.50 8.19
CA ASP A 119 -19.65 -11.79 6.97
C ASP A 119 -19.10 -12.78 5.94
N MET A 120 -18.31 -13.76 6.39
CA MET A 120 -17.84 -14.86 5.54
C MET A 120 -19.01 -15.65 4.94
N PHE A 121 -19.98 -16.08 5.74
CA PHE A 121 -21.13 -16.83 5.21
C PHE A 121 -21.95 -16.01 4.22
N SER A 122 -22.14 -14.71 4.48
CA SER A 122 -22.81 -13.81 3.55
C SER A 122 -22.06 -13.70 2.21
N THR A 123 -20.74 -13.49 2.24
CA THR A 123 -19.90 -13.36 1.03
C THR A 123 -19.86 -14.66 0.22
N GLU A 124 -19.83 -15.81 0.88
CA GLU A 124 -19.79 -17.13 0.22
C GLU A 124 -21.18 -17.66 -0.14
N ASN A 125 -22.25 -16.86 0.06
CA ASN A 125 -23.65 -17.25 -0.19
C ASN A 125 -24.09 -18.52 0.57
N ILE A 126 -23.55 -18.73 1.78
CA ILE A 126 -23.97 -19.79 2.69
C ILE A 126 -25.11 -19.25 3.55
N MET A 127 -26.33 -19.66 3.21
CA MET A 127 -27.54 -19.27 3.95
C MET A 127 -27.71 -20.12 5.22
N LEU A 128 -28.01 -19.44 6.32
CA LEU A 128 -28.37 -20.04 7.61
C LEU A 128 -29.84 -19.77 7.89
N ASP A 129 -30.56 -20.80 8.34
CA ASP A 129 -31.92 -20.65 8.85
C ASP A 129 -31.91 -20.17 10.31
N GLU A 130 -33.02 -19.59 10.79
CA GLU A 130 -33.12 -19.04 12.16
C GLU A 130 -32.80 -20.06 13.27
N LYS A 131 -33.02 -21.35 12.99
CA LYS A 131 -32.81 -22.45 13.94
C LYS A 131 -31.43 -23.11 13.81
N ASP A 132 -30.65 -22.75 12.79
CA ASP A 132 -29.35 -23.35 12.55
C ASP A 132 -28.37 -22.95 13.65
N LYS A 133 -27.55 -23.93 14.06
CA LYS A 133 -26.53 -23.71 15.09
C LYS A 133 -25.15 -23.65 14.45
N VAL A 134 -24.44 -22.56 14.71
CA VAL A 134 -23.06 -22.35 14.27
C VAL A 134 -22.13 -22.43 15.48
N THR A 135 -21.01 -23.11 15.34
CA THR A 135 -19.94 -23.17 16.35
C THR A 135 -18.60 -22.95 15.66
N PRO A 136 -17.78 -21.95 16.04
CA PRO A 136 -18.02 -20.91 17.05
C PRO A 136 -19.18 -19.96 16.69
N GLU A 137 -19.47 -18.98 17.54
CA GLU A 137 -20.56 -18.02 17.29
C GLU A 137 -20.41 -17.29 15.95
N ILE A 138 -21.54 -16.90 15.36
CA ILE A 138 -21.56 -16.24 14.05
C ILE A 138 -20.87 -14.86 14.08
N SER A 139 -20.78 -14.23 15.25
CA SER A 139 -20.07 -12.96 15.48
C SER A 139 -18.59 -13.14 15.81
N GLU A 140 -18.10 -14.37 15.99
CA GLU A 140 -16.70 -14.61 16.34
C GLU A 140 -15.78 -14.10 15.21
N PRO A 141 -14.69 -13.38 15.54
CA PRO A 141 -13.74 -12.92 14.55
C PRO A 141 -13.01 -14.06 13.86
N ILE A 142 -12.83 -13.96 12.54
CA ILE A 142 -12.12 -14.98 11.76
C ILE A 142 -10.65 -15.08 12.19
N LYS A 143 -10.17 -16.32 12.34
CA LYS A 143 -8.78 -16.68 12.65
C LYS A 143 -8.30 -17.76 11.71
N ALA A 144 -7.00 -17.76 11.40
CA ALA A 144 -6.42 -18.77 10.53
C ALA A 144 -6.58 -20.19 11.10
N GLY A 145 -7.01 -21.13 10.26
CA GLY A 145 -7.25 -22.52 10.65
C GLY A 145 -8.49 -22.74 11.52
N MET A 146 -9.35 -21.72 11.67
CA MET A 146 -10.60 -21.84 12.43
C MET A 146 -11.48 -22.96 11.85
N LYS A 147 -12.12 -23.73 12.74
CA LYS A 147 -13.07 -24.77 12.36
C LYS A 147 -14.47 -24.29 12.71
N ILE A 148 -15.31 -24.16 11.70
CA ILE A 148 -16.70 -23.73 11.83
C ILE A 148 -17.59 -24.93 11.54
N LYS A 149 -18.49 -25.24 12.45
CA LYS A 149 -19.48 -26.30 12.31
C LYS A 149 -20.87 -25.67 12.24
N VAL A 150 -21.62 -26.03 11.21
CA VAL A 150 -23.02 -25.69 11.04
C VAL A 150 -23.83 -26.96 11.21
N VAL A 151 -24.81 -26.92 12.11
CA VAL A 151 -25.78 -27.99 12.32
C VAL A 151 -27.15 -27.46 11.93
N ARG A 152 -27.71 -28.01 10.85
CA ARG A 152 -29.06 -27.65 10.42
C ARG A 152 -30.11 -28.27 11.33
N VAL A 153 -31.05 -27.45 11.79
CA VAL A 153 -32.15 -27.92 12.65
C VAL A 153 -33.43 -27.96 11.83
N LYS A 154 -33.83 -29.16 11.41
CA LYS A 154 -35.12 -29.39 10.74
C LYS A 154 -36.25 -29.41 11.77
N GLU A 155 -37.38 -28.79 11.42
CA GLU A 155 -38.66 -29.01 12.10
C GLU A 155 -39.24 -30.39 11.76
#